data_AF-A0A7C1NC29-F1
#
_entry.id   AF-A0A7C1NC29-F1
#
_cell.length_a   1.000
_cell.length_b   1.000
_cell.length_c   1.000
_cell.angle_alpha   90.00
_cell.angle_beta   90.00
_cell.angle_gamma   90.00
#
_symmetry.space_group_name_H-M   'P 1'
#
loop_
_entity.id
_entity.type
_entity.pdbx_description
1 polymer ?
#
loop_
_entity_poly.entity_id
_entity_poly.type
_entity_poly.pdbx_seq_one_letter_code
_entity_poly.pdbx_strand_id
1 'polypeptide(L)'
;MRSARLLVLLLVGVLAVSGFGLELKGKVTRLWEHNSFTIETRSEETVLWFDLPKNSRIMVLVEAGGVDPRRVPVNSSAPLTLKGMKEWRITVKWDSIDCEWGVRLVKGEEPVLNRVQGYASTGFAFRFQLVTEEELEVWNFTSPKDATFIVRQSAVGARGSEEQDLADDPKVKLIGAGIFNIEVDPVDGEGEFVAERVR
;
A
#
# COMPACT_ATOMS: atom_id res chain seq x y z
N MET A 1 4.90 -42.68 -46.50
CA MET A 1 4.95 -41.21 -46.69
C MET A 1 4.38 -40.56 -45.43
N ARG A 2 5.22 -39.76 -44.77
CA ARG A 2 4.99 -39.12 -43.47
C ARG A 2 3.91 -38.05 -43.60
N SER A 3 2.85 -38.15 -42.80
CA SER A 3 1.93 -37.04 -42.58
C SER A 3 2.21 -36.46 -41.21
N ALA A 4 2.89 -35.32 -41.22
CA ALA A 4 3.03 -34.44 -40.08
C ALA A 4 1.64 -33.96 -39.63
N ARG A 5 1.27 -34.21 -38.38
CA ARG A 5 0.22 -33.43 -37.72
C ARG A 5 0.84 -32.71 -36.55
N LEU A 6 0.78 -31.40 -36.72
CA LEU A 6 1.36 -30.34 -35.92
C LEU A 6 0.75 -30.35 -34.51
N LEU A 7 1.65 -30.09 -33.58
CA LEU A 7 1.45 -29.64 -32.21
C LEU A 7 0.45 -28.47 -32.12
N VAL A 8 -0.54 -28.57 -31.23
CA VAL A 8 -1.12 -27.40 -30.56
C VAL A 8 -1.19 -27.73 -29.07
N LEU A 9 -0.05 -27.55 -28.42
CA LEU A 9 0.02 -27.34 -26.97
C LEU A 9 -0.47 -25.92 -26.72
N LEU A 10 -1.75 -25.79 -26.38
CA LEU A 10 -2.29 -24.55 -25.83
C LEU A 10 -1.72 -24.41 -24.41
N LEU A 11 -0.56 -23.76 -24.34
CA LEU A 11 -0.08 -23.09 -23.14
C LEU A 11 -1.11 -22.01 -22.79
N VAL A 12 -2.03 -22.32 -21.88
CA VAL A 12 -2.56 -21.30 -20.98
C VAL A 12 -1.87 -21.54 -19.65
N GLY A 13 -0.59 -21.16 -19.61
CA GLY A 13 0.07 -20.89 -18.36
C GLY A 13 -0.60 -19.65 -17.78
N VAL A 14 -1.63 -19.85 -16.95
CA VAL A 14 -1.94 -18.88 -15.91
C VAL A 14 -0.73 -18.94 -14.99
N LEU A 15 0.25 -18.09 -15.28
CA LEU A 15 1.20 -17.62 -14.30
C LEU A 15 0.34 -16.90 -13.25
N ALA A 16 -0.22 -17.67 -12.32
CA ALA A 16 -0.54 -17.18 -11.00
C ALA A 16 0.80 -16.82 -10.36
N VAL A 17 1.31 -15.65 -10.74
CA VAL A 17 2.29 -14.94 -9.92
C VAL A 17 1.48 -14.53 -8.69
N SER A 18 1.36 -15.45 -7.73
CA SER A 18 0.88 -15.13 -6.39
C SER A 18 2.00 -14.37 -5.67
N GLY A 19 2.38 -13.21 -6.23
CA GLY A 19 2.98 -12.15 -5.45
C GLY A 19 1.80 -11.40 -4.84
N PHE A 20 1.72 -11.40 -3.52
CA PHE A 20 0.82 -10.48 -2.84
C PHE A 20 1.21 -9.05 -3.26
N GLY A 21 0.23 -8.25 -3.65
CA GLY A 21 0.46 -6.91 -4.18
C GLY A 21 0.41 -5.82 -3.10
N LEU A 22 -0.24 -6.07 -1.96
CA LEU A 22 -0.29 -5.11 -0.86
C LEU A 22 1.03 -5.11 -0.08
N GLU A 23 1.77 -4.02 -0.23
CA GLU A 23 2.93 -3.68 0.59
C GLU A 23 2.91 -2.17 0.89
N LEU A 24 3.13 -1.75 2.13
CA LEU A 24 3.31 -0.33 2.47
C LEU A 24 4.56 -0.16 3.31
N LYS A 25 5.29 0.93 3.07
CA LYS A 25 6.46 1.35 3.84
C LYS A 25 6.33 2.81 4.21
N GLY A 26 6.40 3.07 5.51
CA GLY A 26 6.23 4.39 6.08
C GLY A 26 7.24 4.65 7.19
N LYS A 27 7.22 5.88 7.70
CA LYS A 27 7.95 6.28 8.90
C LYS A 27 6.97 6.88 9.89
N VAL A 28 7.13 6.54 11.17
CA VAL A 28 6.48 7.26 12.27
C VAL A 28 7.56 7.96 13.09
N THR A 29 7.28 9.19 13.49
CA THR A 29 8.22 10.03 14.23
C THR A 29 7.52 10.71 15.38
N ARG A 30 8.27 11.37 16.26
CA ARG A 30 7.69 12.25 17.28
C ARG A 30 6.86 13.41 16.67
N LEU A 31 7.21 13.88 15.47
CA LEU A 31 6.46 14.94 14.78
C LEU A 31 5.24 14.39 14.05
N TRP A 32 5.31 13.13 13.63
CA TRP A 32 4.24 12.42 12.97
C TRP A 32 3.97 11.08 13.62
N GLU A 33 3.11 11.11 14.63
CA GLU A 33 2.95 10.00 15.55
C GLU A 33 2.13 8.84 14.97
N HIS A 34 1.58 8.95 13.74
CA HIS A 34 0.79 7.86 13.19
C HIS A 34 0.67 7.84 11.67
N ASN A 35 0.84 6.67 11.06
CA ASN A 35 0.37 6.42 9.69
C ASN A 35 -0.89 5.58 9.74
N SER A 36 -1.79 5.73 8.76
CA SER A 36 -2.93 4.82 8.63
C SER A 36 -3.23 4.43 7.20
N PHE A 37 -3.84 3.27 7.03
CA PHE A 37 -4.33 2.82 5.74
C PHE A 37 -5.63 2.04 5.93
N THR A 38 -6.49 2.10 4.91
CA THR A 38 -7.78 1.41 4.91
C THR A 38 -7.79 0.38 3.81
N ILE A 39 -8.12 -0.86 4.15
CA ILE A 39 -8.26 -1.96 3.20
C ILE A 39 -9.63 -2.61 3.32
N GLU A 40 -10.13 -3.15 2.22
CA GLU A 40 -11.31 -4.01 2.18
C GLU A 40 -10.86 -5.46 1.95
N THR A 41 -11.07 -6.32 2.94
CA THR A 41 -10.66 -7.74 2.88
C THR A 41 -11.62 -8.57 2.05
N ARG A 42 -11.09 -9.42 1.17
CA ARG A 42 -11.85 -10.32 0.28
C ARG A 42 -11.85 -11.79 0.72
N SER A 43 -11.19 -12.11 1.84
CA SER A 43 -11.16 -13.45 2.42
C SER A 43 -11.66 -13.45 3.87
N GLU A 44 -12.13 -14.60 4.35
CA GLU A 44 -12.52 -14.81 5.76
C GLU A 44 -11.34 -14.61 6.73
N GLU A 45 -10.12 -14.79 6.23
CA GLU A 45 -8.90 -14.53 6.96
C GLU A 45 -7.91 -13.81 6.05
N THR A 46 -7.47 -12.63 6.49
CA THR A 46 -6.38 -11.87 5.88
C THR A 46 -5.29 -11.67 6.93
N VAL A 47 -4.06 -12.05 6.61
CA VAL A 47 -2.92 -11.99 7.53
C VAL A 47 -1.89 -11.00 6.99
N LEU A 48 -1.60 -9.99 7.79
CA LEU A 48 -0.61 -8.95 7.50
C LEU A 48 0.63 -9.17 8.37
N TRP A 49 1.81 -9.06 7.76
CA TRP A 49 3.08 -9.08 8.47
C TRP A 49 3.63 -7.67 8.57
N PHE A 50 4.03 -7.26 9.77
CA PHE A 50 4.67 -5.96 10.00
C PHE A 50 6.17 -6.13 10.18
N ASP A 51 6.93 -5.43 9.35
CA ASP A 51 8.37 -5.33 9.45
C ASP A 51 8.72 -4.11 10.31
N LEU A 52 9.07 -4.37 11.57
CA LEU A 52 9.35 -3.36 12.58
C LEU A 52 10.80 -3.48 13.07
N PRO A 53 11.48 -2.37 13.42
CA PRO A 53 12.82 -2.44 14.00
C PRO A 53 12.85 -3.25 15.29
N LYS A 54 13.96 -3.95 15.51
CA LYS A 54 14.22 -4.68 16.76
C LYS A 54 14.12 -3.70 17.94
N ASN A 55 13.40 -4.08 18.98
CA ASN A 55 13.10 -3.29 20.19
C ASN A 55 12.13 -2.10 20.00
N SER A 56 11.50 -1.96 18.84
CA SER A 56 10.39 -1.00 18.70
C SER A 56 9.18 -1.47 19.51
N ARG A 57 8.47 -0.52 20.12
CA ARG A 57 7.20 -0.72 20.84
C ARG A 57 6.02 -0.15 20.06
N ILE A 58 6.17 -0.07 18.74
CA ILE A 58 5.18 0.47 17.82
C ILE A 58 3.87 -0.27 18.01
N MET A 59 2.80 0.50 18.23
CA MET A 59 1.46 -0.04 18.43
C MET A 59 0.70 0.02 17.12
N VAL A 60 0.04 -1.07 16.75
CA VAL A 60 -0.93 -1.05 15.66
C VAL A 60 -2.34 -1.02 16.23
N LEU A 61 -3.11 -0.04 15.80
CA LEU A 61 -4.54 0.03 16.06
C LEU A 61 -5.28 -0.51 14.86
N VAL A 62 -6.29 -1.32 15.12
CA VAL A 62 -7.11 -1.95 14.09
C VAL A 62 -8.57 -1.69 14.40
N GLU A 63 -9.27 -1.12 13.44
CA GLU A 63 -10.69 -0.78 13.50
C GLU A 63 -11.40 -1.42 12.31
N ALA A 64 -12.59 -1.99 12.55
CA ALA A 64 -13.46 -2.53 11.50
C ALA A 64 -14.75 -1.71 11.46
N GLY A 65 -15.10 -1.14 10.31
CA GLY A 65 -16.42 -0.53 10.07
C GLY A 65 -16.93 0.41 11.17
N GLY A 66 -16.10 1.33 11.68
CA GLY A 66 -16.50 2.33 12.68
C GLY A 66 -16.61 1.81 14.13
N VAL A 67 -16.10 0.62 14.41
CA VAL A 67 -16.02 0.04 15.76
C VAL A 67 -14.77 0.52 16.48
N ASP A 68 -14.84 0.65 17.81
CA ASP A 68 -13.69 1.07 18.64
C ASP A 68 -12.38 0.36 18.27
N PRO A 69 -11.28 1.13 18.08
CA PRO A 69 -10.01 0.59 17.64
C PRO A 69 -9.41 -0.35 18.68
N ARG A 70 -9.07 -1.57 18.25
CA ARG A 70 -8.37 -2.55 19.07
C ARG A 70 -6.87 -2.33 18.97
N ARG A 71 -6.20 -2.28 20.12
CA ARG A 71 -4.74 -2.24 20.22
C ARG A 71 -4.20 -3.64 19.99
N VAL A 72 -3.41 -3.82 18.94
CA VAL A 72 -2.70 -5.06 18.65
C VAL A 72 -1.21 -4.80 18.84
N PRO A 73 -0.56 -5.46 19.81
CA PRO A 73 0.89 -5.45 19.87
C PRO A 73 1.40 -6.27 18.70
N VAL A 74 1.86 -5.60 17.66
CA VAL A 74 2.67 -6.24 16.62
C VAL A 74 4.11 -6.15 17.04
N ASN A 75 4.77 -7.28 17.06
CA ASN A 75 6.22 -7.37 17.16
C ASN A 75 6.71 -8.11 15.92
N SER A 76 8.02 -8.08 15.67
CA SER A 76 8.65 -8.77 14.53
C SER A 76 8.47 -10.30 14.51
N SER A 77 7.65 -10.87 15.40
CA SER A 77 7.42 -12.30 15.57
C SER A 77 5.93 -12.71 15.47
N ALA A 78 4.98 -11.77 15.39
CA ALA A 78 3.56 -12.10 15.36
C ALA A 78 2.83 -11.31 14.25
N PRO A 79 2.17 -12.00 13.29
CA PRO A 79 1.39 -11.33 12.27
C PRO A 79 0.06 -10.80 12.82
N LEU A 80 -0.46 -9.77 12.17
CA LEU A 80 -1.83 -9.28 12.39
C LEU A 80 -2.81 -10.12 11.59
N THR A 81 -3.78 -10.75 12.26
CA THR A 81 -4.85 -11.50 11.59
C THR A 81 -6.16 -10.72 11.62
N LEU A 82 -6.68 -10.39 10.44
CA LEU A 82 -7.98 -9.77 10.21
C LEU A 82 -9.00 -10.85 9.86
N LYS A 83 -10.20 -10.75 10.47
CA LYS A 83 -11.24 -11.80 10.40
C LYS A 83 -12.54 -11.30 9.78
N GLY A 84 -12.99 -12.00 8.74
CA GLY A 84 -14.17 -11.69 7.95
C GLY A 84 -13.89 -10.67 6.84
N MET A 85 -14.75 -10.69 5.83
CA MET A 85 -14.71 -9.80 4.68
C MET A 85 -15.39 -8.47 5.01
N LYS A 86 -14.58 -7.41 5.19
CA LYS A 86 -15.06 -6.06 5.52
C LYS A 86 -13.95 -5.03 5.38
N GLU A 87 -14.31 -3.78 5.57
CA GLU A 87 -13.35 -2.69 5.63
C GLU A 87 -12.65 -2.62 7.00
N TRP A 88 -11.33 -2.47 6.94
CA TRP A 88 -10.43 -2.33 8.07
C TRP A 88 -9.60 -1.06 7.94
N ARG A 89 -9.59 -0.26 9.00
CA ARG A 89 -8.62 0.82 9.18
C ARG A 89 -7.50 0.32 10.08
N ILE A 90 -6.28 0.40 9.59
CA ILE A 90 -5.07 0.03 10.32
C ILE A 90 -4.24 1.29 10.54
N THR A 91 -3.86 1.55 11.79
CA THR A 91 -3.06 2.72 12.16
C THR A 91 -1.80 2.26 12.88
N VAL A 92 -0.64 2.60 12.33
CA VAL A 92 0.67 2.40 12.95
C VAL A 92 1.00 3.62 13.78
N LYS A 93 1.18 3.48 15.09
CA LYS A 93 1.46 4.59 16.00
C LYS A 93 2.90 4.57 16.51
N TRP A 94 3.52 5.75 16.47
CA TRP A 94 4.71 6.06 17.24
C TRP A 94 4.43 5.86 18.72
N ASP A 95 5.40 5.27 19.42
CA ASP A 95 5.32 5.05 20.87
C ASP A 95 6.46 5.78 21.58
N SER A 96 7.69 5.67 21.07
CA SER A 96 8.86 6.20 21.78
C SER A 96 10.12 6.44 20.93
N ILE A 97 10.20 5.90 19.72
CA ILE A 97 11.38 5.99 18.86
C ILE A 97 10.95 6.19 17.41
N ASP A 98 11.60 7.13 16.72
CA ASP A 98 11.44 7.34 15.29
C ASP A 98 11.89 6.10 14.52
N CYS A 99 11.01 5.60 13.66
CA CYS A 99 11.24 4.32 13.02
C CYS A 99 10.53 4.23 11.67
N GLU A 100 11.20 3.54 10.76
CA GLU A 100 10.56 3.02 9.56
C GLU A 100 9.81 1.74 9.90
N TRP A 101 8.70 1.51 9.20
CA TRP A 101 7.91 0.30 9.31
C TRP A 101 7.49 -0.14 7.91
N GLY A 102 7.32 -1.45 7.76
CA GLY A 102 6.70 -2.07 6.61
C GLY A 102 5.47 -2.86 7.02
N VAL A 103 4.52 -3.01 6.10
CA VAL A 103 3.46 -4.02 6.19
C VAL A 103 3.32 -4.70 4.84
N ARG A 104 3.07 -6.00 4.84
CA ARG A 104 2.76 -6.77 3.64
C ARG A 104 1.72 -7.84 3.91
N LEU A 105 0.95 -8.15 2.89
CA LEU A 105 0.06 -9.32 2.92
C LEU A 105 0.90 -10.60 2.87
N VAL A 106 0.56 -11.57 3.74
CA VAL A 106 1.23 -12.89 3.77
C VAL A 106 0.28 -14.07 3.63
N LYS A 107 -1.02 -13.86 3.83
CA LYS A 107 -2.06 -14.88 3.61
C LYS A 107 -3.41 -14.20 3.41
N GLY A 108 -4.23 -14.77 2.54
CA GLY A 108 -5.57 -14.27 2.21
C GLY A 108 -5.67 -13.89 0.74
N GLU A 109 -6.86 -13.49 0.32
CA GLU A 109 -7.03 -12.85 -0.99
C GLU A 109 -6.52 -11.42 -0.93
N GLU A 110 -6.11 -10.89 -2.09
CA GLU A 110 -5.61 -9.52 -2.23
C GLU A 110 -6.71 -8.53 -1.80
N PRO A 111 -6.49 -7.74 -0.74
CA PRO A 111 -7.48 -6.78 -0.29
C PRO A 111 -7.43 -5.52 -1.16
N VAL A 112 -8.54 -4.79 -1.23
CA VAL A 112 -8.58 -3.51 -1.94
C VAL A 112 -8.04 -2.41 -1.02
N LEU A 113 -6.98 -1.73 -1.42
CA LEU A 113 -6.50 -0.54 -0.71
C LEU A 113 -7.40 0.65 -1.08
N ASN A 114 -8.05 1.26 -0.08
CA ASN A 114 -9.00 2.37 -0.30
C ASN A 114 -8.41 3.72 0.08
N ARG A 115 -7.52 3.76 1.07
CA ARG A 115 -6.96 5.01 1.61
C ARG A 115 -5.59 4.78 2.23
N VAL A 116 -4.69 5.74 2.06
CA VAL A 116 -3.40 5.84 2.76
C VAL A 116 -3.29 7.24 3.35
N GLN A 117 -2.88 7.33 4.60
CA GLN A 117 -2.49 8.56 5.26
C GLN A 117 -1.09 8.36 5.82
N GLY A 118 -0.16 9.15 5.31
CA GLY A 118 1.26 9.00 5.56
C GLY A 118 1.94 10.32 5.84
N TYR A 119 3.24 10.24 6.08
CA TYR A 119 4.15 11.37 6.12
C TYR A 119 5.34 11.07 5.24
N ALA A 120 5.80 12.09 4.52
CA ALA A 120 7.04 12.04 3.78
C ALA A 120 7.85 13.32 4.00
N SER A 121 9.16 13.22 3.82
CA SER A 121 10.09 14.35 3.88
C SER A 121 11.17 14.17 2.81
N THR A 122 11.96 15.20 2.55
CA THR A 122 13.06 15.14 1.55
C THR A 122 14.11 14.05 1.84
N GLY A 123 14.14 13.52 3.06
CA GLY A 123 14.97 12.37 3.46
C GLY A 123 14.24 11.03 3.51
N PHE A 124 12.93 11.00 3.24
CA PHE A 124 12.09 9.81 3.34
C PHE A 124 10.83 9.92 2.45
N ALA A 125 10.80 9.12 1.38
CA ALA A 125 9.60 8.93 0.58
C ALA A 125 8.70 7.84 1.19
N PHE A 126 7.40 8.09 1.26
CA PHE A 126 6.42 7.08 1.65
C PHE A 126 6.11 6.19 0.43
N ARG A 127 6.07 4.87 0.61
CA ARG A 127 5.83 3.93 -0.49
C ARG A 127 4.67 3.02 -0.20
N PHE A 128 3.87 2.73 -1.21
CA PHE A 128 2.88 1.67 -1.15
C PHE A 128 2.69 1.01 -2.50
N GLN A 129 2.31 -0.26 -2.45
CA GLN A 129 1.89 -1.05 -3.58
C GLN A 129 0.41 -1.36 -3.43
N LEU A 130 -0.29 -1.36 -4.56
CA LEU A 130 -1.69 -1.71 -4.65
C LEU A 130 -1.94 -2.54 -5.90
N VAL A 131 -3.04 -3.28 -5.88
CA VAL A 131 -3.54 -4.03 -7.03
C VAL A 131 -4.83 -3.38 -7.51
N THR A 132 -4.92 -3.16 -8.81
CA THR A 132 -6.18 -2.77 -9.46
C THR A 132 -6.54 -3.77 -10.55
N GLU A 133 -7.83 -4.08 -10.65
CA GLU A 133 -8.41 -4.88 -11.72
C GLU A 133 -9.05 -3.98 -12.79
N GLU A 134 -9.00 -2.66 -12.61
CA GLU A 134 -9.66 -1.68 -13.47
C GLU A 134 -8.76 -1.25 -14.63
N GLU A 135 -9.35 -0.86 -15.75
CA GLU A 135 -8.61 -0.27 -16.88
C GLU A 135 -8.09 1.13 -16.54
N LEU A 136 -8.79 1.85 -15.66
CA LEU A 136 -8.40 3.15 -15.17
C LEU A 136 -8.81 3.26 -13.69
N GLU A 137 -7.81 3.48 -12.86
CA GLU A 137 -7.94 3.64 -11.41
C GLU A 137 -7.42 5.03 -11.04
N VAL A 138 -8.17 5.80 -10.24
CA VAL A 138 -7.81 7.20 -9.92
C VAL A 138 -7.67 7.39 -8.42
N TRP A 139 -6.59 8.04 -8.01
CA TRP A 139 -6.28 8.34 -6.62
C TRP A 139 -6.17 9.84 -6.42
N ASN A 140 -6.94 10.39 -5.49
CA ASN A 140 -6.87 11.79 -5.11
C ASN A 140 -5.94 11.98 -3.91
N PHE A 141 -4.98 12.89 -4.06
CA PHE A 141 -4.02 13.24 -3.02
C PHE A 141 -4.36 14.59 -2.40
N THR A 142 -4.16 14.69 -1.09
CA THR A 142 -4.19 15.95 -0.34
C THR A 142 -2.89 16.07 0.42
N SER A 143 -2.19 17.19 0.25
CA SER A 143 -0.91 17.49 0.90
C SER A 143 -0.87 18.95 1.38
N PRO A 144 0.04 19.31 2.30
CA PRO A 144 0.28 20.68 2.72
C PRO A 144 0.59 21.60 1.55
N LYS A 145 0.14 22.86 1.63
CA LYS A 145 0.35 23.85 0.57
C LYS A 145 1.75 24.44 0.56
N ASP A 146 2.49 24.27 1.66
CA ASP A 146 3.84 24.77 1.90
C ASP A 146 4.93 23.73 1.58
N ALA A 147 4.55 22.57 1.05
CA ALA A 147 5.46 21.54 0.58
C ALA A 147 5.09 21.10 -0.84
N THR A 148 6.10 20.78 -1.65
CA THR A 148 5.91 20.33 -3.03
C THR A 148 6.09 18.82 -3.08
N PHE A 149 5.04 18.10 -3.47
CA PHE A 149 5.03 16.64 -3.52
C PHE A 149 4.95 16.14 -4.96
N ILE A 150 5.82 15.20 -5.30
CA ILE A 150 5.75 14.41 -6.52
C ILE A 150 5.31 13.00 -6.15
N VAL A 151 4.37 12.46 -6.92
CA VAL A 151 4.02 11.04 -6.87
C VAL A 151 4.65 10.35 -8.07
N ARG A 152 5.53 9.38 -7.82
CA ARG A 152 6.06 8.48 -8.84
C ARG A 152 5.26 7.19 -8.84
N GLN A 153 4.79 6.78 -10.01
CA GLN A 153 4.03 5.55 -10.18
C GLN A 153 4.68 4.64 -11.23
N SER A 154 4.69 3.33 -10.99
CA SER A 154 5.16 2.34 -11.97
C SER A 154 4.41 1.02 -11.84
N ALA A 155 3.92 0.50 -12.96
CA ALA A 155 3.35 -0.83 -13.02
C ALA A 155 4.45 -1.91 -12.96
N VAL A 156 4.25 -2.94 -12.14
CA VAL A 156 5.17 -4.07 -12.05
C VAL A 156 5.27 -4.79 -13.40
N GLY A 157 6.49 -4.87 -13.94
CA GLY A 157 6.75 -5.47 -15.26
C GLY A 157 6.71 -4.49 -16.43
N ALA A 158 6.27 -3.23 -16.23
CA ALA A 158 6.40 -2.17 -17.21
C ALA A 158 7.82 -1.57 -17.19
N ARG A 159 8.23 -0.98 -18.33
CA ARG A 159 9.48 -0.22 -18.42
C ARG A 159 9.18 1.26 -18.22
N GLY A 160 9.57 1.79 -17.07
CA GLY A 160 9.49 3.22 -16.76
C GLY A 160 8.64 3.53 -15.54
N SER A 161 8.67 4.80 -15.16
CA SER A 161 7.84 5.40 -14.13
C SER A 161 7.23 6.68 -14.69
N GLU A 162 6.02 7.00 -14.27
CA GLU A 162 5.41 8.31 -14.49
C GLU A 162 5.53 9.13 -13.21
N GLU A 163 5.67 10.45 -13.36
CA GLU A 163 5.75 11.40 -12.26
C GLU A 163 4.59 12.37 -12.36
N GLN A 164 3.90 12.61 -11.25
CA GLN A 164 2.81 13.59 -11.13
C GLN A 164 3.17 14.59 -10.04
N ASP A 165 3.29 15.87 -10.40
CA ASP A 165 3.36 16.95 -9.43
C ASP A 165 1.94 17.20 -8.86
N LEU A 166 1.81 17.10 -7.54
CA LEU A 166 0.52 17.29 -6.87
C LEU A 166 0.07 18.75 -6.81
N ALA A 167 0.96 19.71 -7.10
CA ALA A 167 0.60 21.12 -7.27
C ALA A 167 -0.17 21.36 -8.59
N ASP A 168 0.14 20.58 -9.63
CA ASP A 168 -0.49 20.69 -10.95
C ASP A 168 -1.83 19.94 -11.01
N ASP A 169 -1.86 18.69 -10.55
CA ASP A 169 -3.08 17.89 -10.43
C ASP A 169 -2.97 16.97 -9.19
N PRO A 170 -3.88 17.08 -8.21
CA PRO A 170 -3.88 16.19 -7.05
C PRO A 170 -4.28 14.75 -7.42
N LYS A 171 -4.69 14.46 -8.66
CA LYS A 171 -5.16 13.14 -9.08
C LYS A 171 -4.09 12.37 -9.84
N VAL A 172 -3.71 11.22 -9.30
CA VAL A 172 -2.85 10.25 -9.97
C VAL A 172 -3.74 9.20 -10.65
N LYS A 173 -3.46 8.94 -11.92
CA LYS A 173 -4.19 7.94 -12.73
C LYS A 173 -3.29 6.73 -12.95
N LEU A 174 -3.82 5.55 -12.67
CA LEU A 174 -3.16 4.27 -12.91
C LEU A 174 -3.88 3.60 -14.08
N ILE A 175 -3.15 3.34 -15.16
CA ILE A 175 -3.73 2.86 -16.42
C ILE A 175 -3.38 1.37 -16.58
N GLY A 176 -4.43 0.56 -16.67
CA GLY A 176 -4.36 -0.90 -16.83
C GLY A 176 -4.44 -1.65 -15.51
N ALA A 177 -4.92 -2.91 -15.59
CA ALA A 177 -4.98 -3.81 -14.45
C ALA A 177 -3.58 -4.36 -14.10
N GLY A 178 -3.31 -4.54 -12.81
CA GLY A 178 -2.05 -5.09 -12.32
C GLY A 178 -1.62 -4.53 -10.96
N ILE A 179 -0.34 -4.73 -10.63
CA ILE A 179 0.28 -4.22 -9.41
C ILE A 179 1.00 -2.91 -9.74
N PHE A 180 0.75 -1.86 -8.96
CA PHE A 180 1.40 -0.56 -9.09
C PHE A 180 2.24 -0.25 -7.86
N ASN A 181 3.45 0.25 -8.08
CA ASN A 181 4.28 0.87 -7.04
C ASN A 181 4.01 2.37 -7.04
N ILE A 182 3.65 2.91 -5.89
CA ILE A 182 3.45 4.33 -5.66
C ILE A 182 4.49 4.82 -4.66
N GLU A 183 5.21 5.87 -5.02
CA GLU A 183 6.17 6.58 -4.17
C GLU A 183 5.72 8.03 -4.04
N VAL A 184 5.52 8.49 -2.81
CA VAL A 184 5.16 9.87 -2.48
C VAL A 184 6.41 10.54 -1.93
N ASP A 185 6.95 11.48 -2.70
CA ASP A 185 8.25 12.11 -2.47
C ASP A 185 8.13 13.64 -2.48
N PRO A 186 8.35 14.31 -1.35
CA PRO A 186 8.41 15.77 -1.34
C PRO A 186 9.76 16.24 -1.88
N VAL A 187 9.71 17.04 -2.95
CA VAL A 187 10.90 17.67 -3.53
C VAL A 187 11.32 18.94 -2.79
N ASP A 188 10.39 19.55 -2.04
CA ASP A 188 10.65 20.64 -1.12
C ASP A 188 9.70 20.55 0.08
N GLY A 189 10.22 20.83 1.27
CA GLY A 189 9.49 20.70 2.54
C GLY A 189 9.29 19.26 3.03
N GLU A 190 8.31 19.10 3.90
CA GLU A 190 7.89 17.81 4.47
C GLU A 190 6.44 17.92 4.95
N GLY A 191 5.78 16.78 5.12
CA GLY A 191 4.47 16.80 5.76
C GLY A 191 3.61 15.58 5.51
N GLU A 192 2.40 15.69 6.05
CA GLU A 192 1.36 14.69 5.97
C GLU A 192 0.76 14.64 4.57
N PHE A 193 0.33 13.47 4.13
CA PHE A 193 -0.52 13.39 2.95
C PHE A 193 -1.63 12.38 3.17
N VAL A 194 -2.70 12.56 2.42
CA VAL A 194 -3.80 11.60 2.31
C VAL A 194 -3.94 11.24 0.84
N ALA A 195 -3.89 9.95 0.52
CA ALA A 195 -4.19 9.39 -0.78
C ALA A 195 -5.48 8.56 -0.66
N GLU A 196 -6.50 8.88 -1.45
CA GLU A 196 -7.82 8.23 -1.41
C GLU A 196 -8.23 7.78 -2.80
N ARG A 197 -8.69 6.53 -2.89
CA ARG A 197 -9.25 5.97 -4.11
C ARG A 197 -10.53 6.73 -4.50
N VAL A 198 -10.61 7.22 -5.73
CA VAL A 198 -11.80 7.85 -6.29
C VAL A 198 -12.69 6.77 -6.88
N ARG A 199 -13.91 6.66 -6.35
CA ARG A 199 -14.94 5.73 -6.86
C ARG A 199 -15.78 6.36 -7.97
#